data_AF-X1TZ41-F1
#
_entry.id   AF-X1TZ41-F1
#
_cell.length_a   1.000
_cell.length_b   1.000
_cell.length_c   1.000
_cell.angle_alpha   90.00
_cell.angle_beta   90.00
_cell.angle_gamma   90.00
#
_symmetry.space_group_name_H-M   'P 1'
#
loop_
_entity.id
_entity.type
_entity.pdbx_description
1 polymer ?
#
loop_
_entity_poly.entity_id
_entity_poly.type
_entity_poly.pdbx_seq_one_letter_code
_entity_poly.pdbx_strand_id
1 'polypeptide(L)'
;MKKYNQFEKELEKNIMSYTFEMFDNGIGMIRRDLGKFGKYLASSKSLELKQTRGSQGFGAPSAFSDAQNTTGKPVVAVSKSKDTIYATVSEFFTTSKNEKRYLVRPTEVDSP
;
A
#
# COMPACT_ATOMS: atom_id res chain seq x y z
N MET A 1 34.95 20.72 9.30
CA MET A 1 34.67 19.26 9.14
C MET A 1 33.98 18.61 10.34
N LYS A 2 34.47 18.73 11.59
CA LYS A 2 33.83 18.05 12.75
C LYS A 2 32.36 18.44 13.04
N LYS A 3 31.96 19.71 12.83
CA LYS A 3 30.56 20.16 13.02
C LYS A 3 29.56 19.54 12.05
N TYR A 4 29.98 19.20 10.83
CA TYR A 4 29.10 18.63 9.79
C TYR A 4 28.74 17.17 10.13
N ASN A 5 29.73 16.38 10.56
CA ASN A 5 29.51 15.00 11.02
C ASN A 5 28.67 14.88 12.29
N GLN A 6 28.62 15.92 13.11
CA GLN A 6 27.79 15.93 14.32
C GLN A 6 26.32 16.25 13.99
N PHE A 7 26.08 17.10 12.99
CA PHE A 7 24.75 17.40 12.47
C PHE A 7 24.10 16.19 11.79
N GLU A 8 24.85 15.46 10.94
CA GLU A 8 24.40 14.21 10.31
C GLU A 8 24.01 13.15 11.36
N LYS A 9 24.83 12.99 12.41
CA LYS A 9 24.55 12.07 13.53
C LYS A 9 23.33 12.48 14.37
N GLU A 10 23.04 13.77 14.48
CA GLU A 10 21.81 14.25 15.15
C GLU A 10 20.57 14.04 14.27
N LEU A 11 20.71 14.13 12.95
CA LEU A 11 19.65 13.81 11.99
C LEU A 11 19.28 12.32 12.03
N GLU A 12 20.29 11.44 12.04
CA GLU A 12 20.10 9.99 12.15
C GLU A 12 19.41 9.58 13.46
N LYS A 13 19.65 10.32 14.55
CA LYS A 13 19.07 10.02 15.88
C LYS A 13 17.58 10.31 16.01
N ASN A 14 16.95 11.02 15.06
CA ASN A 14 15.56 11.47 15.15
C ASN A 14 14.63 10.95 14.03
N ILE A 15 15.05 9.96 13.23
CA ILE A 15 14.15 9.34 12.24
C ILE A 15 13.29 8.28 12.95
N MET A 16 12.11 8.71 13.40
CA MET A 16 11.08 7.80 13.90
C MET A 16 10.39 7.13 12.70
N SER A 17 10.71 5.86 12.44
CA SER A 17 10.05 5.05 11.41
C SER A 17 9.13 4.03 12.08
N TYR A 18 7.86 4.01 11.68
CA TYR A 18 6.86 3.06 12.15
C TYR A 18 6.35 2.21 11.00
N THR A 19 5.91 1.00 11.33
CA THR A 19 5.18 0.13 10.40
C THR A 19 3.73 0.10 10.84
N PHE A 20 2.81 0.37 9.90
CA PHE A 20 1.38 0.29 10.12
C PHE A 20 0.84 -0.93 9.36
N GLU A 21 0.34 -1.90 10.11
CA GLU A 21 -0.23 -3.13 9.56
C GLU A 21 -1.70 -3.24 9.93
N MET A 22 -2.51 -3.72 8.98
CA MET A 22 -3.95 -3.90 9.16
C MET A 22 -4.35 -5.26 8.61
N PHE A 23 -5.06 -6.02 9.43
CA PHE A 23 -5.63 -7.32 9.08
C PHE A 23 -7.14 -7.25 9.25
N ASP A 24 -7.87 -7.79 8.27
CA ASP A 24 -9.31 -7.93 8.33
C ASP A 24 -9.74 -9.30 7.77
N ASN A 25 -10.94 -9.73 8.15
CA ASN A 25 -11.57 -10.97 7.69
C ASN A 25 -12.73 -10.69 6.72
N GLY A 26 -12.66 -9.58 5.98
CA GLY A 26 -13.66 -9.20 5.00
C GLY A 26 -13.65 -10.10 3.76
N ILE A 27 -14.39 -9.70 2.73
CA ILE A 27 -14.55 -10.49 1.49
C ILE A 27 -13.25 -10.66 0.67
N GLY A 28 -12.22 -9.88 1.00
CA GLY A 28 -10.98 -9.77 0.25
C GLY A 28 -11.15 -9.18 -1.15
N MET A 29 -10.03 -9.06 -1.86
CA MET A 29 -9.95 -8.62 -3.24
C MET A 29 -9.55 -9.79 -4.13
N ILE A 30 -10.19 -9.91 -5.28
CA ILE A 30 -9.70 -10.75 -6.37
C ILE A 30 -8.41 -10.15 -6.95
N ARG A 31 -7.57 -10.98 -7.58
CA ARG A 31 -6.28 -10.60 -8.18
C ARG A 31 -6.33 -9.32 -9.03
N ARG A 32 -7.39 -9.16 -9.84
CA ARG A 32 -7.60 -7.99 -10.69
C ARG A 32 -7.77 -6.69 -9.88
N ASP A 33 -8.53 -6.75 -8.79
CA ASP A 33 -8.84 -5.57 -7.97
C ASP A 33 -7.67 -5.24 -7.04
N LEU A 34 -6.93 -6.24 -6.55
CA LEU A 34 -5.63 -6.03 -5.89
C LEU A 34 -4.64 -5.33 -6.83
N GLY A 35 -4.70 -5.61 -8.14
CA GLY A 35 -3.95 -4.90 -9.17
C GLY A 35 -4.25 -3.39 -9.25
N LYS A 36 -5.44 -2.96 -8.81
CA LYS A 36 -5.84 -1.54 -8.72
C LYS A 36 -5.55 -0.91 -7.35
N PHE A 37 -5.44 -1.72 -6.29
CA PHE A 37 -5.22 -1.22 -4.93
C PHE A 37 -3.96 -0.37 -4.80
N GLY A 38 -4.06 0.87 -4.31
CA GLY A 38 -2.93 1.79 -4.27
C GLY A 38 -2.78 2.66 -5.53
N LYS A 39 -3.62 2.50 -6.55
CA LYS A 39 -3.82 3.52 -7.60
C LYS A 39 -4.83 4.55 -7.13
N TYR A 40 -4.49 5.82 -7.33
CA TYR A 40 -5.38 6.95 -7.07
C TYR A 40 -6.64 6.87 -7.92
N LEU A 41 -7.78 7.24 -7.31
CA LEU A 41 -9.11 7.30 -7.92
C LEU A 41 -9.66 5.95 -8.42
N ALA A 42 -8.99 4.85 -8.09
CA ALA A 42 -9.51 3.51 -8.33
C ALA A 42 -10.38 3.09 -7.15
N SER A 43 -11.70 3.14 -7.33
CA SER A 43 -12.69 2.82 -6.30
C SER A 43 -13.76 1.87 -6.83
N SER A 44 -14.15 0.87 -6.03
CA SER A 44 -15.33 0.05 -6.31
C SER A 44 -16.63 0.72 -5.83
N LYS A 45 -16.53 1.86 -5.14
CA LYS A 45 -17.65 2.54 -4.46
C LYS A 45 -18.07 3.84 -5.15
N SER A 46 -17.41 4.22 -6.24
CA SER A 46 -17.75 5.41 -7.03
C SER A 46 -18.77 5.14 -8.14
N LEU A 47 -19.16 3.88 -8.35
CA LEU A 47 -20.05 3.47 -9.45
C LEU A 47 -21.54 3.57 -9.08
N GLU A 48 -21.88 3.46 -7.80
CA GLU A 48 -23.25 3.46 -7.32
C GLU A 48 -23.43 4.52 -6.23
N LEU A 49 -24.59 5.17 -6.22
CA LEU A 49 -24.96 6.10 -5.17
C LEU A 49 -25.31 5.32 -3.89
N LYS A 50 -24.29 4.99 -3.10
CA LYS A 50 -24.43 4.25 -1.85
C LYS A 50 -23.61 4.88 -0.73
N GLN A 51 -24.22 5.01 0.44
CA GLN A 51 -23.50 5.46 1.63
C GLN A 51 -22.43 4.42 2.03
N THR A 52 -21.18 4.86 2.08
CA THR A 52 -20.02 4.08 2.48
C THR A 52 -19.06 4.98 3.27
N ARG A 53 -18.17 4.39 4.08
CA ARG A 53 -17.16 5.18 4.82
C ARG A 53 -16.15 5.87 3.89
N GLY A 54 -15.91 5.31 2.70
CA GLY A 54 -15.00 5.89 1.70
C GLY A 54 -15.50 5.62 0.28
N SER A 55 -15.39 6.63 -0.59
CA SER A 55 -15.97 6.61 -1.94
C SER A 55 -15.00 7.02 -3.05
N GLN A 56 -14.14 8.02 -2.79
CA GLN A 56 -13.30 8.67 -3.80
C GLN A 56 -12.13 7.83 -4.32
N GLY A 57 -11.67 6.83 -3.55
CA GLY A 57 -10.47 6.06 -3.91
C GLY A 57 -9.15 6.82 -3.70
N PHE A 58 -9.12 7.80 -2.78
CA PHE A 58 -7.92 8.57 -2.44
C PHE A 58 -7.22 8.05 -1.18
N GLY A 59 -7.96 7.58 -0.17
CA GLY A 59 -7.45 7.29 1.17
C GLY A 59 -6.20 6.38 1.23
N ALA A 60 -6.31 5.12 0.80
CA ALA A 60 -5.17 4.20 0.85
C ALA A 60 -4.00 4.65 -0.05
N PRO A 61 -4.20 5.05 -1.33
CA PRO A 61 -3.14 5.60 -2.16
C PRO A 61 -2.38 6.80 -1.53
N SER A 62 -3.08 7.69 -0.82
CA SER A 62 -2.44 8.83 -0.12
C SER A 62 -1.52 8.38 1.00
N ALA A 63 -1.99 7.48 1.86
CA ALA A 63 -1.16 6.92 2.94
C ALA A 63 0.07 6.20 2.36
N PHE A 64 -0.11 5.49 1.25
CA PHE A 64 0.99 4.81 0.56
C PHE A 64 2.00 5.80 -0.02
N SER A 65 1.56 6.85 -0.70
CA SER A 65 2.47 7.84 -1.26
C SER A 65 3.26 8.57 -0.18
N ASP A 66 2.61 8.95 0.91
CA ASP A 66 3.28 9.59 2.05
C ASP A 66 4.35 8.67 2.65
N ALA A 67 4.00 7.41 2.91
CA ALA A 67 4.94 6.40 3.40
C ALA A 67 6.12 6.17 2.45
N GLN A 68 5.87 6.06 1.14
CA GLN A 68 6.92 5.86 0.14
C GLN A 68 7.85 7.07 0.04
N ASN A 69 7.32 8.29 0.09
CA ASN A 69 8.10 9.51 -0.03
C ASN A 69 8.97 9.78 1.20
N THR A 70 8.49 9.40 2.39
CA THR A 70 9.17 9.66 3.67
C THR A 70 10.11 8.52 4.09
N THR A 71 9.84 7.28 3.67
CA THR A 71 10.62 6.09 4.10
C THR A 71 11.36 5.40 2.97
N GLY A 72 11.00 5.64 1.71
CA GLY A 72 11.53 4.90 0.56
C GLY A 72 11.10 3.44 0.48
N LYS A 73 10.19 2.98 1.36
CA LYS A 73 9.75 1.58 1.43
C LYS A 73 8.52 1.31 0.56
N PRO A 74 8.39 0.10 -0.01
CA PRO A 74 7.24 -0.30 -0.80
C PRO A 74 6.03 -0.63 0.08
N VAL A 75 4.87 -0.73 -0.57
CA VAL A 75 3.63 -1.24 0.04
C VAL A 75 3.57 -2.75 -0.16
N VAL A 76 3.28 -3.49 0.93
CA VAL A 76 2.94 -4.91 0.88
C VAL A 76 1.44 -5.06 0.99
N ALA A 77 0.84 -5.81 0.06
CA ALA A 77 -0.58 -6.09 0.09
C ALA A 77 -0.83 -7.59 -0.14
N VAL A 78 -1.60 -8.19 0.78
CA VAL A 78 -2.05 -9.57 0.71
C VAL A 78 -3.57 -9.57 0.74
N SER A 79 -4.20 -10.36 -0.12
CA SER A 79 -5.65 -10.54 -0.07
C SER A 79 -6.07 -11.91 -0.58
N LYS A 80 -7.01 -12.54 0.12
CA LYS A 80 -7.67 -13.77 -0.29
C LYS A 80 -9.15 -13.47 -0.47
N SER A 81 -9.67 -13.69 -1.67
CA SER A 81 -11.11 -13.60 -1.87
C SER A 81 -11.77 -14.86 -1.34
N LYS A 82 -13.01 -14.74 -0.84
CA LYS A 82 -13.81 -15.89 -0.40
C LYS A 82 -13.98 -16.98 -1.48
N ASP A 83 -13.85 -16.59 -2.75
CA ASP A 83 -14.07 -17.45 -3.91
C ASP A 83 -12.75 -18.05 -4.45
N THR A 84 -11.61 -17.86 -3.75
CA THR A 84 -10.29 -18.33 -4.18
C THR A 84 -9.61 -19.20 -3.13
N ILE A 85 -8.95 -20.27 -3.56
CA ILE A 85 -8.21 -21.19 -2.67
C ILE A 85 -6.96 -20.50 -2.11
N TYR A 86 -6.15 -19.89 -2.99
CA TYR A 86 -4.91 -19.20 -2.63
C TYR A 86 -5.14 -17.70 -2.39
N ALA A 87 -4.29 -17.10 -1.55
CA ALA A 87 -4.20 -15.66 -1.42
C ALA A 87 -3.31 -15.08 -2.54
N THR A 88 -3.50 -13.81 -2.88
CA THR A 88 -2.57 -13.07 -3.75
C THR A 88 -1.76 -12.10 -2.92
N VAL A 89 -0.43 -12.16 -3.03
CA VAL A 89 0.52 -11.19 -2.47
C VAL A 89 1.11 -10.32 -3.58
N SER A 90 1.35 -9.04 -3.28
CA SER A 90 2.16 -8.16 -4.11
C SER A 90 2.90 -7.13 -3.28
N GLU A 91 4.08 -6.73 -3.75
CA GLU A 91 4.89 -5.66 -3.18
C GLU A 91 5.18 -4.64 -4.27
N PHE A 92 4.83 -3.37 -4.05
CA PHE A 92 4.89 -2.36 -5.10
C PHE A 92 5.09 -0.94 -4.59
N PHE A 93 5.60 -0.10 -5.50
CA PHE A 93 5.53 1.35 -5.40
C PHE A 93 4.43 1.88 -6.33
N THR A 94 3.71 2.92 -5.91
CA THR A 94 2.84 3.71 -6.80
C THR A 94 3.63 4.90 -7.34
N THR A 95 3.77 4.99 -8.66
CA THR A 95 4.56 6.03 -9.33
C THR A 95 3.76 7.32 -9.48
N SER A 96 4.44 8.42 -9.82
CA SER A 96 3.81 9.71 -10.16
C SER A 96 2.87 9.64 -11.37
N LYS A 97 2.99 8.61 -12.21
CA LYS A 97 2.06 8.32 -13.33
C LYS A 97 0.83 7.53 -12.89
N ASN A 98 0.64 7.31 -11.59
CA ASN A 98 -0.43 6.49 -11.02
C ASN A 98 -0.39 5.02 -11.49
N GLU A 99 0.82 4.50 -11.67
CA GLU A 99 1.08 3.12 -12.07
C GLU A 99 1.81 2.36 -10.96
N LYS A 100 1.75 1.03 -10.99
CA LYS A 100 2.48 0.19 -10.04
C LYS A 100 3.82 -0.23 -10.63
N ARG A 101 4.90 0.06 -9.90
CA ARG A 101 6.19 -0.59 -10.08
C ARG A 101 6.32 -1.71 -9.06
N TYR A 102 6.14 -2.95 -9.51
CA TYR A 102 6.20 -4.13 -8.66
C TYR A 102 7.66 -4.49 -8.32
N LEU A 103 7.92 -4.77 -7.06
CA LEU A 103 9.07 -5.58 -6.62
C LEU A 103 8.70 -7.06 -6.65
N VAL A 104 7.52 -7.39 -6.12
CA VAL A 104 6.89 -8.70 -6.22
C VAL A 104 5.59 -8.53 -7.00
N ARG A 105 5.54 -9.13 -8.19
CA ARG A 105 4.31 -9.17 -9.00
C ARG A 105 3.23 -9.97 -8.26
N PRO A 106 1.93 -9.76 -8.57
CA PRO A 106 0.86 -10.55 -7.98
C PRO A 106 1.17 -12.05 -8.07
N THR A 107 1.36 -12.68 -6.93
CA THR A 107 1.79 -14.08 -6.80
C THR A 107 0.84 -14.80 -5.87
N GLU A 108 0.48 -16.03 -6.20
CA GLU A 108 -0.38 -16.85 -5.35
C GLU A 108 0.44 -17.47 -4.23
N VAL A 109 -0.11 -17.45 -3.03
CA VAL A 109 0.49 -18.02 -1.83
C VAL A 109 -0.58 -18.78 -1.05
N ASP A 110 -0.15 -19.85 -0.36
CA ASP A 110 -0.96 -20.46 0.65
C ASP A 110 -1.24 -19.46 1.78
N SER A 111 -2.47 -19.52 2.27
CA SER A 111 -2.91 -18.81 3.47
C SER A 111 -3.53 -19.85 4.39
N PRO A 112 -3.27 -19.76 5.70
CA PRO A 112 -4.00 -20.55 6.69
C PRO A 112 -5.52 -20.47 6.50
#